data_AF-A0A6N9UK28-F1
#
_entry.id   AF-A0A6N9UK28-F1
#
_cell.length_a   1.000
_cell.length_b   1.000
_cell.length_c   1.000
_cell.angle_alpha   90.00
_cell.angle_beta   90.00
_cell.angle_gamma   90.00
#
_symmetry.space_group_name_H-M   'P 1'
#
loop_
_entity.id
_entity.type
_entity.pdbx_description
1 polymer ?
#
loop_
_entity_poly.entity_id
_entity_poly.type
_entity_poly.pdbx_seq_one_letter_code
_entity_poly.pdbx_strand_id
1 'polypeptide(L)'
;MGWWEVNADTLARSRFVVSPLDETLACLKLLHAGVAAHPGERAWLDTHRPAHLRRMAADPVTALLVDAGLGRGWNADFLTPVPVEGLSFEEGVARIRAARPDEARAGLTVSVGGPLPAALDRDDLPERAAALLEEVWAEAVRPDWDRRRRVLEADVVARTAQVSRGGWATVLDALRPGTRWLGDNRLQINLRPY
;
A
#
# COMPACT_ATOMS: atom_id res chain seq x y z
N MET A 1 9.57 5.02 -20.65
CA MET A 1 9.28 4.00 -19.61
C MET A 1 10.35 4.11 -18.55
N GLY A 2 9.97 4.33 -17.29
CA GLY A 2 10.92 4.26 -16.17
C GLY A 2 11.16 2.81 -15.73
N TRP A 3 12.38 2.49 -15.35
CA TRP A 3 12.76 1.21 -14.74
C TRP A 3 13.57 1.49 -13.48
N TRP A 4 13.60 0.51 -12.57
CA TRP A 4 14.36 0.57 -11.33
C TRP A 4 15.68 -0.18 -11.50
N GLU A 5 16.74 0.37 -10.91
CA GLU A 5 18.01 -0.34 -10.78
C GLU A 5 17.96 -1.23 -9.53
N VAL A 6 17.95 -2.53 -9.73
CA VAL A 6 17.88 -3.55 -8.69
C VAL A 6 19.05 -4.49 -8.90
N ASN A 7 20.17 -4.23 -8.22
CA ASN A 7 21.37 -5.05 -8.36
C ASN A 7 21.34 -6.32 -7.49
N ALA A 8 22.34 -7.18 -7.68
CA ALA A 8 22.46 -8.44 -6.93
C ALA A 8 22.51 -8.23 -5.40
N ASP A 9 23.17 -7.16 -4.94
CA ASP A 9 23.24 -6.80 -3.52
C ASP A 9 21.88 -6.40 -2.94
N THR A 10 21.08 -5.65 -3.71
CA THR A 10 19.70 -5.31 -3.35
C THR A 10 18.85 -6.57 -3.24
N LEU A 11 18.95 -7.49 -4.20
CA LEU A 11 18.23 -8.77 -4.14
C LEU A 11 18.70 -9.63 -2.96
N ALA A 12 20.01 -9.73 -2.72
CA ALA A 12 20.58 -10.53 -1.64
C ALA A 12 20.17 -10.03 -0.24
N ARG A 13 19.94 -8.73 -0.08
CA ARG A 13 19.45 -8.13 1.17
C ARG A 13 17.92 -8.04 1.26
N SER A 14 17.22 -8.29 0.17
CA SER A 14 15.76 -8.25 0.14
C SER A 14 15.15 -9.43 0.90
N ARG A 15 13.99 -9.19 1.51
CA ARG A 15 13.20 -10.22 2.19
C ARG A 15 11.71 -9.95 2.00
N PHE A 16 10.92 -11.01 2.04
CA PHE A 16 9.48 -10.89 2.14
C PHE A 16 9.10 -10.55 3.59
N VAL A 17 8.21 -9.58 3.76
CA VAL A 17 7.71 -9.16 5.07
C VAL A 17 6.20 -9.13 5.03
N VAL A 18 5.55 -9.75 6.02
CA VAL A 18 4.11 -9.60 6.25
C VAL A 18 3.91 -8.38 7.15
N SER A 19 3.14 -7.40 6.67
CA SER A 19 2.93 -6.11 7.32
C SER A 19 1.43 -5.87 7.56
N PRO A 20 0.97 -5.83 8.81
CA PRO A 20 -0.43 -5.49 9.12
C PRO A 20 -0.82 -4.11 8.60
N LEU A 21 0.12 -3.15 8.63
CA LEU A 21 -0.10 -1.80 8.12
C LEU A 21 -0.33 -1.80 6.60
N ASP A 22 0.53 -2.50 5.85
CA ASP A 22 0.41 -2.55 4.39
C ASP A 22 -0.86 -3.29 3.95
N GLU A 23 -1.24 -4.37 4.66
CA GLU A 23 -2.53 -5.04 4.42
C GLU A 23 -3.71 -4.10 4.70
N THR A 24 -3.63 -3.28 5.76
CA THR A 24 -4.67 -2.29 6.09
C THR A 24 -4.78 -1.22 5.02
N LEU A 25 -3.65 -0.74 4.52
CA LEU A 25 -3.61 0.21 3.41
C LEU A 25 -4.14 -0.40 2.10
N ALA A 26 -3.83 -1.67 1.83
CA ALA A 26 -4.37 -2.40 0.68
C ALA A 26 -5.90 -2.57 0.79
N CYS A 27 -6.41 -2.86 1.98
CA CYS A 27 -7.85 -2.89 2.26
C CYS A 27 -8.50 -1.52 2.07
N LEU A 28 -7.87 -0.43 2.53
CA LEU A 28 -8.34 0.93 2.28
C LEU A 28 -8.42 1.23 0.78
N LYS A 29 -7.38 0.87 0.01
CA LYS A 29 -7.39 0.99 -1.46
C LYS A 29 -8.54 0.22 -2.10
N LEU A 30 -8.80 -1.00 -1.64
CA LEU A 30 -9.90 -1.82 -2.15
C LEU A 30 -11.26 -1.21 -1.83
N LEU A 31 -11.49 -0.75 -0.60
CA LEU A 31 -12.73 -0.06 -0.19
C LEU A 31 -13.00 1.17 -1.05
N HIS A 32 -11.95 1.97 -1.24
CA HIS A 32 -12.00 3.21 -2.00
C HIS A 32 -12.28 2.95 -3.49
N ALA A 33 -11.53 2.03 -4.12
CA ALA A 33 -11.74 1.65 -5.51
C ALA A 33 -13.11 0.98 -5.73
N GLY A 34 -13.57 0.15 -4.79
CA GLY A 34 -14.85 -0.54 -4.85
C GLY A 34 -14.96 -1.59 -5.96
N VAL A 35 -13.84 -2.03 -6.52
CA VAL A 35 -13.79 -3.01 -7.62
C VAL A 35 -13.13 -4.29 -7.11
N ALA A 36 -13.90 -5.37 -7.04
CA ALA A 36 -13.41 -6.70 -6.72
C ALA A 36 -12.81 -7.39 -7.95
N ALA A 37 -11.61 -7.95 -7.82
CA ALA A 37 -10.95 -8.83 -8.78
C ALA A 37 -11.41 -10.30 -8.64
N HIS A 38 -11.91 -10.72 -7.47
CA HIS A 38 -12.42 -12.08 -7.27
C HIS A 38 -13.63 -12.14 -6.31
N PRO A 39 -14.39 -13.27 -6.26
CA PRO A 39 -15.62 -13.35 -5.48
C PRO A 39 -15.47 -13.07 -3.98
N GLY A 40 -14.36 -13.52 -3.37
CA GLY A 40 -14.05 -13.22 -1.96
C GLY A 40 -13.93 -11.74 -1.64
N GLU A 41 -13.29 -10.94 -2.50
CA GLU A 41 -13.24 -9.47 -2.34
C GLU A 41 -14.62 -8.84 -2.49
N ARG A 42 -15.48 -9.37 -3.35
CA ARG A 42 -16.84 -8.87 -3.51
C ARG A 42 -17.65 -8.99 -2.23
N ALA A 43 -17.65 -10.17 -1.61
CA ALA A 43 -18.34 -10.40 -0.34
C ALA A 43 -17.79 -9.50 0.79
N TRP A 44 -16.47 -9.28 0.82
CA TRP A 44 -15.84 -8.38 1.78
C TRP A 44 -16.24 -6.92 1.54
N LEU A 45 -16.25 -6.46 0.28
CA LEU A 45 -16.71 -5.12 -0.09
C LEU A 45 -18.19 -4.89 0.26
N ASP A 46 -19.06 -5.86 -0.03
CA ASP A 46 -20.48 -5.77 0.31
C ASP A 46 -20.69 -5.55 1.81
N THR A 47 -19.81 -6.13 2.64
CA THR A 47 -19.83 -6.00 4.10
C THR A 47 -19.29 -4.65 4.59
N HIS A 48 -18.13 -4.22 4.12
CA HIS A 48 -17.39 -3.11 4.74
C HIS A 48 -17.51 -1.77 3.99
N ARG A 49 -17.77 -1.79 2.68
CA ARG A 49 -17.79 -0.59 1.84
C ARG A 49 -18.88 0.42 2.21
N PRO A 50 -20.11 0.02 2.57
CA PRO A 50 -21.15 0.98 2.96
C PRO A 50 -20.74 1.86 4.15
N ALA A 51 -20.03 1.30 5.14
CA ALA A 51 -19.52 2.06 6.27
C ALA A 51 -18.41 3.03 5.85
N HIS A 52 -17.45 2.55 5.05
CA HIS A 52 -16.38 3.38 4.50
C HIS A 52 -16.93 4.60 3.71
N LEU A 53 -17.90 4.39 2.83
CA LEU A 53 -18.49 5.49 2.04
C LEU A 53 -19.19 6.53 2.92
N ARG A 54 -19.92 6.11 3.96
CA ARG A 54 -20.53 7.04 4.93
C ARG A 54 -19.47 7.87 5.65
N ARG A 55 -18.34 7.25 6.02
CA ARG A 55 -17.21 7.96 6.65
C ARG A 55 -16.60 8.99 5.71
N MET A 56 -16.34 8.63 4.45
CA MET A 56 -15.81 9.56 3.45
C MET A 56 -16.78 10.71 3.13
N ALA A 57 -18.09 10.46 3.15
CA ALA A 57 -19.10 11.51 2.99
C ALA A 57 -19.17 12.46 4.21
N ALA A 58 -18.91 11.96 5.41
CA ALA A 58 -18.95 12.74 6.65
C ALA A 58 -17.67 13.58 6.88
N ASP A 59 -16.53 13.17 6.34
CA ASP A 59 -15.26 13.90 6.42
C ASP A 59 -14.64 14.09 5.03
N PRO A 60 -15.04 15.17 4.31
CA PRO A 60 -14.53 15.46 2.97
C PRO A 60 -13.02 15.71 2.91
N VAL A 61 -12.39 16.16 4.00
CA VAL A 61 -10.94 16.40 4.03
C VAL A 61 -10.21 15.07 4.05
N THR A 62 -10.67 14.12 4.87
CA THR A 62 -10.09 12.76 4.90
C THR A 62 -10.37 12.02 3.59
N ALA A 63 -11.56 12.20 2.98
CA ALA A 63 -11.83 11.66 1.65
C ALA A 63 -10.84 12.19 0.60
N LEU A 64 -10.64 13.52 0.58
CA LEU A 64 -9.68 14.16 -0.32
C LEU A 64 -8.22 13.72 -0.05
N LEU A 65 -7.88 13.47 1.21
CA LEU A 65 -6.57 12.93 1.59
C LEU A 65 -6.34 11.54 1.01
N VAL A 66 -7.36 10.67 1.04
CA VAL A 66 -7.31 9.34 0.43
C VAL A 66 -7.16 9.44 -1.09
N ASP A 67 -7.97 10.28 -1.74
CA ASP A 67 -7.90 10.52 -3.19
C ASP A 67 -6.51 11.02 -3.63
N ALA A 68 -5.94 11.97 -2.88
CA ALA A 68 -4.64 12.55 -3.18
C ALA A 68 -3.47 11.62 -2.80
N GLY A 69 -3.60 10.86 -1.72
CA GLY A 69 -2.52 10.04 -1.15
C GLY A 69 -2.40 8.65 -1.76
N LEU A 70 -3.47 8.10 -2.36
CA LEU A 70 -3.47 6.80 -3.02
C LEU A 70 -3.46 6.96 -4.55
N GLY A 71 -2.51 7.76 -5.05
CA GLY A 71 -2.40 8.12 -6.45
C GLY A 71 -2.25 6.93 -7.40
N ARG A 72 -2.66 7.12 -8.66
CA ARG A 72 -2.64 6.07 -9.69
C ARG A 72 -1.24 5.59 -10.07
N GLY A 73 -0.22 6.44 -9.89
CA GLY A 73 1.16 6.15 -10.24
C GLY A 73 2.10 6.04 -9.03
N TRP A 74 1.81 6.77 -7.95
CA TRP A 74 2.62 6.84 -6.74
C TRP A 74 1.69 7.07 -5.55
N ASN A 75 1.94 6.41 -4.42
CA ASN A 75 1.24 6.75 -3.17
C ASN A 75 2.09 7.76 -2.42
N ALA A 76 1.48 8.65 -1.65
CA ALA A 76 2.23 9.57 -0.81
C ALA A 76 3.08 8.77 0.21
N ASP A 77 4.39 9.01 0.22
CA ASP A 77 5.36 8.16 0.94
C ASP A 77 5.05 8.00 2.43
N PHE A 78 4.53 9.04 3.07
CA PHE A 78 4.17 9.00 4.50
C PHE A 78 3.05 8.00 4.82
N LEU A 79 2.22 7.61 3.83
CA LEU A 79 1.19 6.57 3.97
C LEU A 79 1.77 5.16 3.82
N THR A 80 2.96 5.04 3.22
CA THR A 80 3.64 3.77 2.94
C THR A 80 5.05 3.77 3.53
N PRO A 81 5.20 3.93 4.86
CA PRO A 81 6.51 3.83 5.48
C PRO A 81 7.11 2.44 5.21
N VAL A 82 8.43 2.36 5.03
CA VAL A 82 9.11 1.09 4.75
C VAL A 82 8.78 0.07 5.86
N PRO A 83 8.19 -1.09 5.51
CA PRO A 83 7.79 -2.08 6.48
C PRO A 83 9.02 -2.65 7.19
N VAL A 84 8.86 -2.87 8.49
CA VAL A 84 9.86 -3.53 9.32
C VAL A 84 9.25 -4.82 9.84
N GLU A 85 10.02 -5.90 9.75
CA GLU A 85 9.59 -7.22 10.15
C GLU A 85 9.23 -7.27 11.63
N GLY A 86 8.11 -7.92 11.94
CA GLY A 86 7.64 -8.11 13.30
C GLY A 86 6.88 -6.93 13.90
N LEU A 87 6.76 -5.78 13.20
CA LEU A 87 5.97 -4.66 13.72
C LEU A 87 4.48 -5.02 13.81
N SER A 88 3.87 -4.62 14.91
CA SER A 88 2.41 -4.63 15.05
C SER A 88 1.76 -3.57 14.16
N PHE A 89 0.44 -3.64 14.02
CA PHE A 89 -0.33 -2.58 13.36
C PHE A 89 -0.13 -1.23 14.06
N GLU A 90 -0.19 -1.24 15.39
CA GLU A 90 -0.09 -0.04 16.25
C GLU A 90 1.29 0.63 16.10
N GLU A 91 2.36 -0.16 16.05
CA GLU A 91 3.72 0.35 15.80
C GLU A 91 3.87 0.91 14.38
N GLY A 92 3.25 0.25 13.39
CA GLY A 92 3.23 0.72 12.01
C GLY A 92 2.49 2.05 11.87
N VAL A 93 1.26 2.14 12.37
CA VAL A 93 0.43 3.35 12.24
C VAL A 93 0.99 4.52 13.04
N ALA A 94 1.69 4.25 14.16
CA ALA A 94 2.42 5.29 14.89
C ALA A 94 3.49 5.97 14.04
N ARG A 95 4.10 5.27 13.07
CA ARG A 95 5.07 5.89 12.14
C ARG A 95 4.40 6.81 11.12
N ILE A 96 3.19 6.47 10.67
CA ILE A 96 2.39 7.37 9.83
C ILE A 96 2.04 8.62 10.64
N ARG A 97 1.54 8.44 11.87
CA ARG A 97 1.19 9.54 12.79
C ARG A 97 2.39 10.46 13.08
N ALA A 98 3.57 9.88 13.23
CA ALA A 98 4.81 10.61 13.52
C ALA A 98 5.46 11.28 12.29
N ALA A 99 4.91 11.07 11.08
CA ALA A 99 5.43 11.73 9.89
C ALA A 99 5.35 13.25 10.03
N ARG A 100 6.37 13.95 9.54
CA ARG A 100 6.36 15.41 9.63
C ARG A 100 5.30 15.98 8.67
N PRO A 101 4.56 17.03 9.06
CA PRO A 101 3.51 17.55 8.21
C PRO A 101 3.98 18.09 6.85
N ASP A 102 5.17 18.68 6.80
CA ASP A 102 5.79 19.14 5.55
C ASP A 102 6.16 17.98 4.62
N GLU A 103 6.68 16.88 5.16
CA GLU A 103 6.95 15.64 4.40
C GLU A 103 5.66 15.02 3.87
N ALA A 104 4.59 15.02 4.67
CA ALA A 104 3.28 14.52 4.24
C ALA A 104 2.73 15.33 3.06
N ARG A 105 2.76 16.66 3.13
CA ARG A 105 2.33 17.55 2.02
C ARG A 105 3.20 17.39 0.78
N ALA A 106 4.52 17.25 0.94
CA ALA A 106 5.44 17.00 -0.16
C ALA A 106 5.13 15.65 -0.85
N GLY A 107 4.93 14.59 -0.07
CA GLY A 107 4.54 13.27 -0.58
C GLY A 107 3.20 13.29 -1.32
N LEU A 108 2.22 14.04 -0.82
CA LEU A 108 0.93 14.23 -1.49
C LEU A 108 1.07 14.98 -2.82
N THR A 109 1.93 16.00 -2.87
CA THR A 109 2.21 16.74 -4.11
C THR A 109 2.78 15.82 -5.19
N VAL A 110 3.70 14.92 -4.81
CA VAL A 110 4.25 13.91 -5.73
C VAL A 110 3.17 12.91 -6.17
N SER A 111 2.37 12.41 -5.22
CA SER A 111 1.28 11.45 -5.48
C SER A 111 0.22 11.99 -6.44
N VAL A 112 -0.15 13.26 -6.29
CA VAL A 112 -1.09 13.98 -7.16
C VAL A 112 -0.48 14.26 -8.54
N GLY A 113 0.84 14.48 -8.61
CA GLY A 113 1.53 14.86 -9.85
C GLY A 113 1.27 16.31 -10.27
N GLY A 114 1.00 17.20 -9.30
CA GLY A 114 0.59 18.58 -9.53
C GLY A 114 0.47 19.38 -8.23
N PRO A 115 -0.06 20.61 -8.26
CA PRO A 115 -0.22 21.42 -7.06
C PRO A 115 -1.15 20.74 -6.06
N LEU A 116 -0.75 20.75 -4.78
CA LEU A 116 -1.56 20.20 -3.69
C LEU A 116 -2.89 20.99 -3.58
N PRO A 117 -4.05 20.33 -3.50
CA PRO A 117 -5.32 21.01 -3.22
C PRO A 117 -5.23 21.84 -1.93
N ALA A 118 -5.73 23.07 -1.95
CA ALA A 118 -5.63 23.99 -0.81
C ALA A 118 -6.24 23.42 0.49
N ALA A 119 -7.27 22.57 0.38
CA ALA A 119 -7.88 21.89 1.52
C ALA A 119 -6.94 20.87 2.20
N LEU A 120 -5.84 20.47 1.55
CA LEU A 120 -4.78 19.62 2.09
C LEU A 120 -3.54 20.42 2.52
N ASP A 121 -3.54 21.75 2.44
CA ASP A 121 -2.50 22.56 3.07
C ASP A 121 -2.74 22.65 4.59
N ARG A 122 -2.43 21.55 5.28
CA ARG A 122 -2.74 21.34 6.71
C ARG A 122 -1.63 20.58 7.40
N ASP A 123 -1.53 20.76 8.71
CA ASP A 123 -0.55 20.04 9.54
C ASP A 123 -1.10 18.73 10.15
N ASP A 124 -2.42 18.54 10.17
CA ASP A 124 -3.09 17.39 10.80
C ASP A 124 -3.23 16.15 9.90
N LEU A 125 -2.66 16.16 8.68
CA LEU A 125 -2.79 15.06 7.71
C LEU A 125 -2.22 13.72 8.21
N PRO A 126 -1.05 13.67 8.87
CA PRO A 126 -0.53 12.42 9.44
C PRO A 126 -1.48 11.79 10.47
N GLU A 127 -2.07 12.60 11.35
CA GLU A 127 -3.04 12.14 12.35
C GLU A 127 -4.33 11.64 11.69
N ARG A 128 -4.85 12.37 10.70
CA ARG A 128 -6.05 11.96 9.94
C ARG A 128 -5.85 10.63 9.22
N ALA A 129 -4.69 10.44 8.59
CA ALA A 129 -4.34 9.19 7.93
C ALA A 129 -4.25 8.03 8.94
N ALA A 130 -3.57 8.26 10.06
CA ALA A 130 -3.43 7.27 11.12
C ALA A 130 -4.79 6.86 11.70
N ALA A 131 -5.63 7.83 12.06
CA ALA A 131 -6.97 7.57 12.59
C ALA A 131 -7.86 6.80 11.59
N LEU A 132 -7.79 7.15 10.30
CA LEU A 132 -8.52 6.39 9.27
C LEU A 132 -8.04 4.95 9.17
N LEU A 133 -6.73 4.71 9.21
CA LEU A 133 -6.17 3.37 9.13
C LEU A 133 -6.49 2.56 10.39
N GLU A 134 -6.50 3.17 11.58
CA GLU A 134 -6.93 2.52 12.83
C GLU A 134 -8.37 2.04 12.74
N GLU A 135 -9.27 2.85 12.17
CA GLU A 135 -10.66 2.48 11.93
C GLU A 135 -10.78 1.33 10.91
N VAL A 136 -10.08 1.41 9.79
CA VAL A 136 -10.09 0.33 8.77
C VAL A 136 -9.53 -0.96 9.36
N TRP A 137 -8.45 -0.89 10.15
CA TRP A 137 -7.89 -2.02 10.85
C TRP A 137 -8.93 -2.64 11.79
N ALA A 138 -9.49 -1.83 12.70
CA ALA A 138 -10.40 -2.33 13.73
C ALA A 138 -11.66 -3.00 13.15
N GLU A 139 -12.23 -2.43 12.09
CA GLU A 139 -13.52 -2.85 11.54
C GLU A 139 -13.41 -3.88 10.41
N ALA A 140 -12.38 -3.79 9.56
CA ALA A 140 -12.35 -4.51 8.28
C ALA A 140 -11.19 -5.50 8.12
N VAL A 141 -10.17 -5.44 8.98
CA VAL A 141 -8.95 -6.28 8.87
C VAL A 141 -8.70 -7.10 10.12
N ARG A 142 -8.67 -6.48 11.30
CA ARG A 142 -8.43 -7.14 12.59
C ARG A 142 -9.34 -8.35 12.83
N PRO A 143 -10.65 -8.31 12.52
CA PRO A 143 -11.54 -9.46 12.78
C PRO A 143 -11.13 -10.75 12.07
N ASP A 144 -10.48 -10.67 10.89
CA ASP A 144 -10.02 -11.83 10.14
C ASP A 144 -8.52 -11.85 9.88
N TRP A 145 -7.75 -11.05 10.63
CA TRP A 145 -6.31 -10.87 10.45
C TRP A 145 -5.54 -12.19 10.52
N ASP A 146 -5.84 -13.06 11.49
CA ASP A 146 -5.15 -14.36 11.60
C ASP A 146 -5.34 -15.22 10.35
N ARG A 147 -6.51 -15.14 9.71
CA ARG A 147 -6.76 -15.84 8.44
C ARG A 147 -5.98 -15.21 7.31
N ARG A 148 -5.99 -13.88 7.19
CA ARG A 148 -5.25 -13.12 6.18
C ARG A 148 -3.75 -13.37 6.29
N ARG A 149 -3.20 -13.28 7.50
CA ARG A 149 -1.79 -13.54 7.80
C ARG A 149 -1.36 -14.91 7.30
N ARG A 150 -2.15 -15.97 7.55
CA ARG A 150 -1.85 -17.32 7.03
C ARG A 150 -1.81 -17.38 5.51
N VAL A 151 -2.70 -16.66 4.81
CA VAL A 151 -2.69 -16.58 3.35
C VAL A 151 -1.45 -15.85 2.84
N LEU A 152 -1.09 -14.72 3.46
CA LEU A 152 0.12 -13.97 3.12
C LEU A 152 1.39 -14.78 3.38
N GLU A 153 1.48 -15.48 4.52
CA GLU A 153 2.60 -16.38 4.84
C GLU A 153 2.71 -17.53 3.83
N ALA A 154 1.58 -18.11 3.39
CA ALA A 154 1.58 -19.14 2.36
C ALA A 154 2.06 -18.60 1.00
N ASP A 155 1.72 -17.36 0.64
CA ASP A 155 2.25 -16.70 -0.56
C ASP A 155 3.77 -16.50 -0.45
N VAL A 156 4.28 -16.06 0.70
CA VAL A 156 5.73 -15.94 0.95
C VAL A 156 6.46 -17.28 0.75
N VAL A 157 5.90 -18.39 1.25
CA VAL A 157 6.45 -19.73 1.01
C VAL A 157 6.44 -20.09 -0.48
N ALA A 158 5.33 -19.81 -1.18
CA ALA A 158 5.23 -20.07 -2.61
C ALA A 158 6.25 -19.25 -3.42
N ARG A 159 6.44 -17.97 -3.11
CA ARG A 159 7.44 -17.10 -3.76
C ARG A 159 8.87 -17.55 -3.46
N THR A 160 9.16 -17.97 -2.23
CA THR A 160 10.47 -18.52 -1.87
C THR A 160 10.80 -19.80 -2.66
N ALA A 161 9.80 -20.67 -2.86
CA ALA A 161 9.95 -21.85 -3.70
C ALA A 161 10.16 -21.49 -5.18
N GLN A 162 9.49 -20.42 -5.68
CA GLN A 162 9.72 -19.90 -7.03
C GLN A 162 11.15 -19.36 -7.21
N VAL A 163 11.68 -18.58 -6.25
CA VAL A 163 13.08 -18.12 -6.28
C VAL A 163 14.02 -19.31 -6.40
N SER A 164 13.78 -20.37 -5.62
CA SER A 164 14.64 -21.56 -5.61
C SER A 164 14.65 -22.32 -6.94
N ARG A 165 13.54 -22.29 -7.70
CA ARG A 165 13.40 -23.03 -8.97
C ARG A 165 13.78 -22.21 -10.20
N GLY A 166 13.49 -20.92 -10.20
CA GLY A 166 13.58 -20.05 -11.38
C GLY A 166 14.36 -18.75 -11.16
N GLY A 167 14.99 -18.59 -9.99
CA GLY A 167 15.69 -17.37 -9.60
C GLY A 167 14.77 -16.17 -9.36
N TRP A 168 15.37 -15.04 -9.02
CA TRP A 168 14.65 -13.80 -8.71
C TRP A 168 13.88 -13.22 -9.90
N ALA A 169 14.40 -13.34 -11.13
CA ALA A 169 13.72 -12.84 -12.32
C ALA A 169 12.31 -13.43 -12.48
N THR A 170 12.16 -14.74 -12.27
CA THR A 170 10.85 -15.43 -12.33
C THR A 170 9.85 -14.87 -11.32
N VAL A 171 10.31 -14.55 -10.11
CA VAL A 171 9.45 -14.01 -9.06
C VAL A 171 9.04 -12.58 -9.37
N LEU A 172 9.99 -11.74 -9.81
CA LEU A 172 9.74 -10.35 -10.18
C LEU A 172 8.77 -10.24 -11.36
N ASP A 173 8.92 -11.07 -12.39
CA ASP A 173 8.02 -11.12 -13.56
C ASP A 173 6.58 -11.49 -13.16
N ALA A 174 6.41 -12.21 -12.05
CA ALA A 174 5.13 -12.71 -11.56
C ALA A 174 4.49 -11.85 -10.45
N LEU A 175 5.05 -10.67 -10.14
CA LEU A 175 4.52 -9.78 -9.09
C LEU A 175 3.17 -9.17 -9.46
N ARG A 176 3.09 -8.53 -10.63
CA ARG A 176 1.85 -8.01 -11.20
C ARG A 176 1.97 -7.90 -12.72
N PRO A 177 0.84 -7.92 -13.46
CA PRO A 177 0.85 -7.65 -14.89
C PRO A 177 1.66 -6.39 -15.21
N GLY A 178 2.61 -6.51 -16.14
CA GLY A 178 3.48 -5.41 -16.55
C GLY A 178 4.81 -5.29 -15.82
N THR A 179 5.06 -6.12 -14.80
CA THR A 179 6.39 -6.21 -14.18
C THR A 179 7.28 -7.10 -15.02
N ARG A 180 8.50 -6.65 -15.31
CA ARG A 180 9.45 -7.44 -16.11
C ARG A 180 10.90 -7.19 -15.72
N TRP A 181 11.66 -8.24 -15.53
CA TRP A 181 13.12 -8.20 -15.47
C TRP A 181 13.69 -8.02 -16.88
N LEU A 182 14.41 -6.92 -17.10
CA LEU A 182 14.95 -6.56 -18.42
C LEU A 182 16.41 -6.98 -18.60
N GLY A 183 17.04 -7.57 -17.58
CA GLY A 183 18.49 -7.82 -17.54
C GLY A 183 19.28 -6.60 -17.07
N ASP A 184 20.58 -6.78 -16.82
CA ASP A 184 21.52 -5.73 -16.41
C ASP A 184 21.05 -4.92 -15.19
N ASN A 185 20.52 -5.60 -14.16
CA ASN A 185 19.97 -4.97 -12.95
C ASN A 185 18.74 -4.09 -13.19
N ARG A 186 18.01 -4.25 -14.31
CA ARG A 186 16.86 -3.40 -14.63
C ARG A 186 15.53 -4.12 -14.40
N LEU A 187 14.70 -3.55 -13.53
CA LEU A 187 13.32 -3.98 -13.29
C LEU A 187 12.34 -2.95 -13.87
N GLN A 188 11.54 -3.37 -14.84
CA GLN A 188 10.38 -2.60 -15.28
C GLN A 188 9.25 -2.81 -14.29
N ILE A 189 8.83 -1.72 -13.61
CA ILE A 189 7.67 -1.73 -12.71
C ILE A 189 6.54 -0.83 -13.22
N ASN A 190 6.86 0.21 -14.00
CA ASN A 190 5.90 1.17 -14.51
C ASN A 190 5.46 0.83 -15.93
N LEU A 191 4.15 0.69 -16.13
CA LEU A 191 3.54 0.46 -17.43
C LEU A 191 3.43 1.73 -18.29
N ARG A 192 3.62 2.91 -17.69
CA ARG A 192 3.53 4.20 -18.37
C ARG A 192 4.87 4.95 -18.28
N PRO A 193 5.29 5.69 -19.33
CA PRO A 193 6.33 6.71 -19.19
C PRO A 193 5.88 7.75 -18.15
N TYR A 194 6.83 8.24 -17.35
CA TYR A 194 6.66 9.49 -16.62
C TYR A 194 6.63 10.66 -17.62
#